data_AF-A0A9X9F1J0-F1
#
_entry.id   AF-A0A9X9F1J0-F1
#
_cell.length_a   1.000
_cell.length_b   1.000
_cell.length_c   1.000
_cell.angle_alpha   90.00
_cell.angle_beta   90.00
_cell.angle_gamma   90.00
#
_symmetry.space_group_name_H-M   'P 1'
#
loop_
_entity.id
_entity.type
_entity.pdbx_description
1 polymer ?
#
loop_
_entity_poly.entity_id
_entity_poly.type
_entity_poly.pdbx_seq_one_letter_code
_entity_poly.pdbx_strand_id
1 'polypeptide(L)'
;AKYALQSFADGVNAFIREAKKEKKLPVEFTILGYEPAEWSIVDTLTIGKYMAFDLGGHWHGQAFRYWALKNLPKEQANELFPAYPKDAPRLL
;
A
#
# COMPACT_ATOMS: atom_id res chain seq x y z
N ALA A 1 -8.43 -5.04 -21.14
CA ALA A 1 -8.06 -4.26 -19.93
C ALA A 1 -9.11 -3.19 -19.58
N LYS A 2 -9.35 -2.16 -20.42
CA LYS A 2 -10.28 -1.06 -20.12
C LYS A 2 -11.70 -1.52 -19.74
N TYR A 3 -12.24 -2.50 -20.46
CA TYR A 3 -13.56 -3.07 -20.17
C TYR A 3 -13.64 -3.69 -18.76
N ALA A 4 -12.69 -4.56 -18.39
CA ALA A 4 -12.66 -5.20 -17.07
C ALA A 4 -12.54 -4.18 -15.92
N LEU A 5 -11.73 -3.13 -16.11
CA LEU A 5 -11.61 -2.05 -15.12
C LEU A 5 -12.91 -1.25 -14.99
N GLN A 6 -13.58 -0.96 -16.10
CA GLN A 6 -14.89 -0.31 -16.08
C GLN A 6 -15.92 -1.17 -15.36
N SER A 7 -16.02 -2.46 -15.69
CA SER A 7 -16.97 -3.38 -15.04
C SER A 7 -16.73 -3.50 -13.54
N PHE A 8 -15.47 -3.47 -13.09
CA PHE A 8 -15.15 -3.45 -11.66
C PHE A 8 -15.64 -2.16 -11.00
N ALA A 9 -15.33 -1.00 -11.58
CA ALA A 9 -15.79 0.30 -11.07
C ALA A 9 -17.33 0.38 -11.01
N ASP A 10 -18.01 -0.14 -12.04
CA ASP A 10 -19.47 -0.19 -12.09
C ASP A 10 -20.06 -1.05 -10.96
N GLY A 11 -19.42 -2.18 -10.64
CA GLY A 11 -19.81 -3.05 -9.52
C GLY A 11 -19.66 -2.37 -8.17
N VAL A 12 -18.55 -1.64 -7.95
CA VAL A 12 -18.36 -0.84 -6.73
C VAL A 12 -19.44 0.24 -6.61
N ASN A 13 -19.73 0.94 -7.71
CA ASN A 13 -20.77 1.97 -7.73
C ASN A 13 -22.17 1.42 -7.53
N ALA A 14 -22.45 0.20 -8.01
CA ALA A 14 -23.71 -0.49 -7.73
C ALA A 14 -23.88 -0.72 -6.22
N PHE A 15 -22.86 -1.24 -5.55
CA PHE A 15 -22.88 -1.42 -4.10
C PHE A 15 -23.04 -0.10 -3.34
N ILE A 16 -22.30 0.97 -3.74
CA ILE A 16 -22.43 2.29 -3.11
C ILE A 16 -23.88 2.79 -3.18
N ARG A 17 -24.53 2.69 -4.34
CA ARG A 17 -25.93 3.12 -4.50
C ARG A 17 -26.88 2.29 -3.65
N GLU A 18 -26.69 0.98 -3.61
CA GLU A 18 -27.49 0.07 -2.76
C GLU A 18 -27.33 0.40 -1.28
N ALA A 19 -26.09 0.54 -0.80
CA ALA A 19 -25.78 0.85 0.58
C ALA A 19 -26.37 2.21 1.02
N LYS A 20 -26.34 3.23 0.15
CA LYS A 20 -27.01 4.51 0.40
C LYS A 20 -28.53 4.36 0.48
N LYS A 21 -29.14 3.66 -0.48
CA LYS A 21 -30.59 3.44 -0.55
C LYS A 21 -31.11 2.69 0.68
N GLU A 22 -30.38 1.67 1.13
CA GLU A 22 -30.77 0.83 2.25
C GLU A 22 -30.29 1.36 3.61
N LYS A 23 -29.57 2.51 3.63
CA LYS A 23 -28.94 3.08 4.83
C LYS A 23 -28.01 2.09 5.54
N LYS A 24 -27.25 1.31 4.74
CA LYS A 24 -26.28 0.30 5.19
C LYS A 24 -24.82 0.73 4.95
N LEU A 25 -24.55 2.04 4.92
CA LEU A 25 -23.17 2.50 4.86
C LEU A 25 -22.41 2.04 6.12
N PRO A 26 -21.13 1.63 5.99
CA PRO A 26 -20.28 1.32 7.12
C PRO A 26 -20.24 2.46 8.16
N VAL A 27 -20.01 2.08 9.42
CA VAL A 27 -20.07 3.02 10.57
C VAL A 27 -19.04 4.15 10.45
N GLU A 28 -17.93 3.90 9.77
CA GLU A 28 -16.86 4.85 9.49
C GLU A 28 -17.37 6.10 8.78
N PHE A 29 -18.32 5.97 7.84
CA PHE A 29 -18.93 7.11 7.14
C PHE A 29 -19.79 7.96 8.07
N THR A 30 -20.44 7.33 9.04
CA THR A 30 -21.23 8.05 10.05
C THR A 30 -20.31 8.81 11.01
N ILE A 31 -19.25 8.15 11.50
CA ILE A 31 -18.29 8.74 12.44
C ILE A 31 -17.54 9.92 11.80
N LEU A 32 -17.12 9.77 10.54
CA LEU A 32 -16.35 10.77 9.82
C LEU A 32 -17.22 11.84 9.13
N GLY A 33 -18.54 11.68 9.13
CA GLY A 33 -19.49 12.69 8.65
C GLY A 33 -19.45 12.93 7.14
N TYR A 34 -19.12 11.92 6.34
CA TYR A 34 -19.08 12.03 4.87
C TYR A 34 -19.73 10.81 4.20
N GLU A 35 -20.06 10.95 2.92
CA GLU A 35 -20.56 9.84 2.11
C GLU A 35 -19.51 9.38 1.08
N PRO A 36 -19.53 8.10 0.67
CA PRO A 36 -18.65 7.63 -0.39
C PRO A 36 -18.94 8.36 -1.71
N ALA A 37 -17.86 8.76 -2.39
CA ALA A 37 -17.88 9.29 -3.74
C ALA A 37 -18.05 8.16 -4.78
N GLU A 38 -18.40 8.52 -6.02
CA GLU A 38 -18.39 7.54 -7.11
C GLU A 38 -16.98 7.05 -7.40
N TRP A 39 -16.86 5.74 -7.60
CA TRP A 39 -15.64 5.04 -7.91
C TRP A 39 -15.34 5.11 -9.40
N SER A 40 -14.14 5.57 -9.76
CA SER A 40 -13.66 5.64 -11.13
C SER A 40 -12.70 4.49 -11.47
N ILE A 41 -12.40 4.31 -12.76
CA ILE A 41 -11.32 3.40 -13.20
C ILE A 41 -9.97 3.76 -12.55
N VAL A 42 -9.72 5.05 -12.31
CA VAL A 42 -8.45 5.52 -11.73
C VAL A 42 -8.30 5.03 -10.29
N ASP A 43 -9.40 4.98 -9.53
CA ASP A 43 -9.37 4.50 -8.15
C ASP A 43 -8.97 3.02 -8.08
N THR A 44 -9.48 2.20 -9.00
CA THR A 44 -9.07 0.79 -9.13
C THR A 44 -7.57 0.64 -9.38
N LEU A 45 -7.00 1.44 -10.28
CA LEU A 45 -5.56 1.43 -10.56
C LEU A 45 -4.75 1.95 -9.37
N THR A 46 -5.30 2.90 -8.63
CA THR A 46 -4.64 3.52 -7.48
C THR A 46 -4.47 2.52 -6.34
N ILE A 47 -5.42 1.60 -6.12
CA ILE A 47 -5.24 0.50 -5.16
C ILE A 47 -4.04 -0.38 -5.53
N GLY A 48 -3.90 -0.74 -6.81
CA GLY A 48 -2.73 -1.47 -7.32
C GLY A 48 -1.42 -0.73 -7.09
N LYS A 49 -1.41 0.59 -7.38
CA LYS A 49 -0.25 1.45 -7.12
C LYS A 49 0.08 1.55 -5.64
N TYR A 50 -0.92 1.64 -4.77
CA TYR A 50 -0.74 1.67 -3.32
C TYR A 50 -0.10 0.38 -2.81
N MET A 51 -0.58 -0.79 -3.25
CA MET A 51 0.04 -2.07 -2.91
C MET A 51 1.49 -2.15 -3.40
N ALA A 52 1.77 -1.68 -4.62
CA ALA A 52 3.14 -1.64 -5.15
C ALA A 52 4.05 -0.70 -4.35
N PHE A 53 3.52 0.43 -3.87
CA PHE A 53 4.24 1.36 -3.02
C PHE A 53 4.57 0.77 -1.65
N ASP A 54 3.58 0.12 -1.02
CA ASP A 54 3.73 -0.52 0.29
C ASP A 54 4.72 -1.69 0.25
N LEU A 55 4.58 -2.56 -0.76
CA LEU A 55 5.42 -3.76 -0.94
C LEU A 55 6.79 -3.45 -1.56
N GLY A 56 6.93 -2.37 -2.31
CA GLY A 56 8.19 -1.97 -2.94
C GLY A 56 9.19 -1.34 -1.97
N GLY A 57 8.82 -1.20 -0.69
CA GLY A 57 9.56 -0.46 0.31
C GLY A 57 11.01 -0.90 0.43
N HIS A 58 11.95 0.03 0.28
CA HIS A 58 13.34 -0.10 0.75
C HIS A 58 14.01 1.24 1.07
N TRP A 59 13.46 2.37 0.64
CA TRP A 59 14.20 3.64 0.64
C TRP A 59 14.54 4.15 2.04
N HIS A 60 13.64 4.05 3.03
CA HIS A 60 13.90 4.47 4.40
C HIS A 60 15.05 3.66 5.03
N GLY A 61 15.05 2.34 4.83
CA GLY A 61 16.12 1.46 5.32
C GLY A 61 17.46 1.76 4.65
N GLN A 62 17.46 2.04 3.34
CA GLN A 62 18.67 2.44 2.61
C GLN A 62 19.19 3.80 3.07
N ALA A 63 18.29 4.77 3.30
CA ALA A 63 18.65 6.09 3.82
C ALA A 63 19.25 5.99 5.24
N PHE A 64 18.66 5.18 6.11
CA PHE A 64 19.20 4.93 7.45
C PHE A 64 20.57 4.25 7.41
N ARG A 65 20.75 3.23 6.56
CA ARG A 65 22.06 2.58 6.34
C ARG A 65 23.11 3.58 5.86
N TYR A 66 22.76 4.43 4.90
CA TYR A 66 23.63 5.48 4.41
C TYR A 66 24.03 6.46 5.54
N TRP A 67 23.05 6.92 6.31
CA TRP A 67 23.29 7.80 7.44
C TRP A 67 24.19 7.15 8.51
N ALA A 68 23.93 5.88 8.87
CA ALA A 68 24.72 5.15 9.86
C ALA A 68 26.18 5.01 9.43
N LEU A 69 26.45 4.66 8.17
CA LEU A 69 27.81 4.56 7.63
C LEU A 69 28.56 5.90 7.57
N LYS A 70 27.83 7.03 7.56
CA LYS A 70 28.42 8.38 7.54
C LYS A 70 28.69 8.95 8.92
N ASN A 71 27.91 8.54 9.93
CA ASN A 71 27.89 9.19 11.24
C ASN A 71 28.40 8.29 12.38
N LEU A 72 28.49 6.97 12.16
CA LEU A 72 28.98 6.02 13.15
C LEU A 72 30.32 5.41 12.72
N PRO A 73 31.16 4.97 13.67
CA PRO A 73 32.27 4.07 13.39
C PRO A 73 31.78 2.84 12.63
N LYS A 74 32.58 2.38 11.66
CA LYS A 74 32.19 1.32 10.72
C LYS A 74 31.78 0.04 11.43
N GLU A 75 32.49 -0.32 12.49
CA GLU A 75 32.25 -1.51 13.30
C GLU A 75 30.86 -1.45 13.96
N GLN A 76 30.53 -0.32 14.59
CA GLN A 76 29.21 -0.10 15.21
C GLN A 76 28.09 -0.06 14.17
N ALA A 77 28.32 0.58 13.02
CA ALA A 77 27.33 0.63 11.94
C ALA A 77 27.01 -0.79 11.39
N ASN A 78 28.01 -1.66 11.34
CA ASN A 78 27.84 -3.05 10.87
C ASN A 78 27.10 -3.93 11.88
N GLU A 79 27.14 -3.62 13.18
CA GLU A 79 26.36 -4.35 14.20
C GLU A 79 24.85 -4.09 14.09
N LEU A 80 24.44 -2.96 13.51
CA LEU A 80 23.03 -2.59 13.35
C LEU A 80 22.30 -3.43 12.30
N PHE A 81 23.01 -4.15 11.42
CA PHE A 81 22.42 -4.87 10.31
C PHE A 81 22.96 -6.29 10.19
N PRO A 82 22.09 -7.31 10.08
CA PRO A 82 22.55 -8.68 9.91
C PRO A 82 23.22 -8.89 8.55
N ALA A 83 24.31 -9.63 8.52
CA ALA A 83 24.87 -10.18 7.30
C ALA A 83 23.99 -11.33 6.79
N TYR A 84 23.95 -11.51 5.47
CA TYR A 84 23.26 -12.67 4.89
C TYR A 84 23.97 -13.96 5.32
N PRO A 85 23.26 -14.97 5.89
CA PRO A 85 23.90 -16.19 6.34
C PRO A 85 24.56 -16.96 5.19
N LYS A 86 25.74 -17.55 5.44
CA LYS A 86 26.49 -18.29 4.41
C LYS A 86 25.72 -19.49 3.85
N ASP A 87 24.93 -20.13 4.71
CA ASP A 87 24.19 -21.37 4.41
C ASP A 87 22.70 -21.13 4.13
N ALA A 88 22.27 -19.87 3.99
CA ALA A 88 20.88 -19.55 3.70
C ALA A 88 20.49 -19.95 2.26
N PRO A 89 19.26 -20.45 2.04
CA PRO A 89 18.78 -20.80 0.73
C PRO A 89 18.68 -19.55 -0.15
N ARG A 90 19.27 -19.62 -1.35
CA ARG A 90 19.16 -18.56 -2.37
C ARG A 90 17.95 -18.86 -3.26
N LEU A 91 17.08 -17.87 -3.44
CA LEU A 91 16.05 -17.90 -4.46
C LEU A 91 16.70 -17.43 -5.78
N LEU A 92 16.44 -18.16 -6.87
CA LEU A 92 16.86 -17.80 -8.24
C LEU A 92 15.87 -16.83 -8.87
#